data_AF-A0AAD5JQU4-F1
#
_entry.id   AF-A0AAD5JQU4-F1
#
_cell.length_a   1.000
_cell.length_b   1.000
_cell.length_c   1.000
_cell.angle_alpha   90.00
_cell.angle_beta   90.00
_cell.angle_gamma   90.00
#
_symmetry.space_group_name_H-M   'P 1'
#
loop_
_entity.id
_entity.type
_entity.pdbx_description
1 polymer ?
#
loop_
_entity_poly.entity_id
_entity_poly.type
_entity_poly.pdbx_seq_one_letter_code
_entity_poly.pdbx_strand_id
1 'polypeptide(L)'
;MTTEEEPPGVDRITTTVTEQQTIHHPHPPQSYHSNPHHSQPHHHPHNDEVSQLYNELDGLLRIFTSDAQQKFNTDQHVANSPQLQRIRQTMQQVQRFVPVVGLVGTPNAYSLRQTLTRTALEMLEYYETACRQRRIKTLPEEETVEQLMVDWHTLSQTYDDKSKEHGTLTRLLGDVAQLKKAWRKPDQVESIVTSLLASSEVRPGMYVATIDRQNYAQLGLKRKALGSRQIVFECGRLSKSEQIDAIVDLCHRFSTIFMQNAQHNLSQIENQISLARPSALARKLKRLYDSVFYLPTSSENSTHSNTTTTTSTSSDNIHQQQQQQQQQHPLHPRTTTTTATTTTTKQQRRRVLSQGAATPFRLTSAMTTPSFIWYPTRETAADFPILTMPAPNFVPAPWQWLDLLKPRKPYQPVLFGLIKKRRSSLVATATTAMATHHHPSTTAVVTTNNNRNNNEDPAEDASQRAEPPSSLWAPTEFLVKEETPFATIAIDQLCQHLSRVGYQFYEDVTNNARLGYHQDSRVLQGIGQDLVEIYMSLQLESARSNMQRILTVVQQLTLLDDRPLTPTTNNSTALRPSISSV
;
A
#
# COMPACT_ATOMS: atom_id res chain seq x y z
N MET A 1 27.30 -26.33 8.86
CA MET A 1 27.03 -25.91 10.25
C MET A 1 27.55 -24.50 10.41
N THR A 2 26.70 -23.54 10.04
CA THR A 2 26.91 -22.10 10.17
C THR A 2 25.54 -21.58 10.54
N THR A 3 25.41 -21.17 11.80
CA THR A 3 24.23 -20.56 12.40
C THR A 3 24.02 -19.18 11.78
N GLU A 4 22.97 -19.03 10.98
CA GLU A 4 22.43 -17.73 10.60
C GLU A 4 21.65 -17.17 11.79
N GLU A 5 22.16 -16.09 12.38
CA GLU A 5 21.41 -15.25 13.33
C GLU A 5 20.36 -14.45 12.56
N GLU A 6 19.11 -14.68 12.95
CA GLU A 6 17.92 -13.97 12.53
C GLU A 6 17.92 -12.54 13.13
N PRO A 7 17.64 -11.48 12.35
CA PRO A 7 17.58 -10.13 12.90
C PRO A 7 16.33 -9.94 13.77
N PRO A 8 16.42 -9.15 14.87
CA PRO A 8 15.33 -9.01 15.82
C PRO A 8 14.13 -8.29 15.19
N GLY A 9 12.95 -8.76 15.62
CA GLY A 9 11.65 -8.34 15.13
C GLY A 9 11.45 -6.83 15.11
N VAL A 10 10.82 -6.37 14.03
CA VAL A 10 10.22 -5.05 13.95
C VAL A 10 9.02 -5.05 14.90
N ASP A 11 9.17 -4.38 16.04
CA ASP A 11 8.07 -4.11 16.97
C ASP A 11 6.98 -3.36 16.21
N ARG A 12 5.86 -4.06 15.96
CA ARG A 12 4.59 -3.44 15.61
C ARG A 12 4.25 -2.46 16.73
N ILE A 13 4.18 -1.17 16.41
CA ILE A 13 3.41 -0.20 17.19
C ILE A 13 1.95 -0.65 17.08
N THR A 14 1.58 -1.52 17.99
CA THR A 14 0.20 -1.83 18.31
C THR A 14 -0.24 -0.64 19.14
N THR A 15 -0.91 0.33 18.51
CA THR A 15 -1.70 1.30 19.26
C THR A 15 -2.77 0.47 19.96
N THR A 16 -2.53 0.18 21.23
CA THR A 16 -3.54 -0.32 22.15
C THR A 16 -4.59 0.78 22.26
N VAL A 17 -5.56 0.74 21.35
CA VAL A 17 -6.88 1.32 21.59
C VAL A 17 -7.37 0.61 22.83
N THR A 18 -7.41 1.33 23.95
CA THR A 18 -7.95 0.87 25.21
C THR A 18 -9.32 0.27 24.92
N GLU A 19 -9.38 -1.05 25.02
CA GLU A 19 -10.56 -1.88 24.90
C GLU A 19 -11.60 -1.33 25.90
N GLN A 20 -12.51 -0.48 25.42
CA GLN A 20 -13.67 -0.10 26.18
C GLN A 20 -14.46 -1.38 26.40
N GLN A 21 -14.58 -1.72 27.69
CA GLN A 21 -15.30 -2.87 28.21
C GLN A 21 -16.60 -3.08 27.43
N THR A 22 -16.67 -4.20 26.71
CA THR A 22 -17.95 -4.77 26.32
C THR A 22 -18.67 -5.11 27.62
N ILE A 23 -19.67 -4.30 27.97
CA ILE A 23 -20.54 -4.55 29.11
C ILE A 23 -21.32 -5.83 28.80
N HIS A 24 -20.84 -6.96 29.31
CA HIS A 24 -21.62 -8.19 29.38
C HIS A 24 -22.83 -7.92 30.27
N HIS A 25 -24.02 -7.84 29.68
CA HIS A 25 -25.28 -7.93 30.43
C HIS A 25 -25.41 -9.33 31.04
N PRO A 26 -25.44 -9.48 32.38
CA PRO A 26 -25.75 -10.75 32.99
C PRO A 26 -27.24 -11.05 32.82
N HIS A 27 -27.54 -12.29 32.39
CA HIS A 27 -28.89 -12.85 32.41
C HIS A 27 -29.50 -12.74 33.82
N PRO A 28 -30.77 -12.31 33.95
CA PRO A 28 -31.44 -12.30 35.24
C PRO A 28 -31.78 -13.74 35.66
N PRO A 29 -31.57 -14.12 36.94
CA PRO A 29 -32.00 -15.43 37.43
C PRO A 29 -33.54 -15.49 37.54
N GLN A 30 -34.08 -16.62 37.09
CA GLN A 30 -35.49 -16.97 37.17
C GLN A 30 -35.94 -17.16 38.63
N SER A 31 -36.93 -16.35 39.00
CA SER A 31 -38.11 -16.62 39.87
C SER A 31 -37.98 -17.58 41.05
N TYR A 32 -38.32 -17.08 42.24
CA TYR A 32 -39.18 -17.78 43.19
C TYR A 32 -40.33 -16.88 43.62
N HIS A 33 -41.56 -17.36 43.37
CA HIS A 33 -42.81 -16.77 43.81
C HIS A 33 -42.97 -16.87 45.33
N SER A 34 -43.26 -15.75 45.99
CA SER A 34 -43.82 -15.72 47.34
C SER A 34 -44.70 -14.47 47.51
N ASN A 35 -46.00 -14.73 47.70
CA ASN A 35 -47.10 -13.96 48.29
C ASN A 35 -47.17 -12.41 48.20
N PRO A 36 -48.29 -11.84 47.69
CA PRO A 36 -48.55 -10.41 47.67
C PRO A 36 -49.39 -9.97 48.88
N HIS A 37 -48.78 -9.25 49.83
CA HIS A 37 -49.48 -8.22 50.59
C HIS A 37 -48.98 -6.86 50.11
N HIS A 38 -49.62 -6.37 49.06
CA HIS A 38 -49.25 -5.16 48.34
C HIS A 38 -49.83 -3.93 49.05
N SER A 39 -49.18 -3.49 50.11
CA SER A 39 -49.29 -2.11 50.56
C SER A 39 -48.53 -1.27 49.53
N GLN A 40 -49.22 -0.66 48.56
CA GLN A 40 -48.58 0.27 47.63
C GLN A 40 -47.94 1.40 48.46
N PRO A 41 -46.60 1.51 48.53
CA PRO A 41 -46.00 2.71 49.08
C PRO A 41 -46.47 3.86 48.16
N HIS A 42 -47.09 4.87 48.75
CA HIS A 42 -47.36 6.12 48.05
C HIS A 42 -46.00 6.73 47.67
N HIS A 43 -45.47 6.33 46.50
CA HIS A 43 -44.33 6.97 45.87
C HIS A 43 -44.71 8.44 45.67
N HIS A 44 -44.04 9.33 46.39
CA HIS A 44 -44.13 10.74 46.11
C HIS A 44 -43.31 10.99 44.85
N PRO A 45 -43.95 11.26 43.70
CA PRO A 45 -43.25 11.40 42.41
C PRO A 45 -42.18 12.50 42.42
N HIS A 46 -42.28 13.44 43.37
CA HIS A 46 -41.30 14.51 43.54
C HIS A 46 -39.94 14.02 44.06
N ASN A 47 -39.91 13.02 44.95
CA ASN A 47 -38.65 12.49 45.49
C ASN A 47 -37.88 11.69 44.43
N ASP A 48 -38.60 11.08 43.49
CA ASP A 48 -38.01 10.29 42.42
C ASP A 48 -37.29 11.20 41.40
N GLU A 49 -37.90 12.32 41.01
CA GLU A 49 -37.30 13.33 40.11
C GLU A 49 -36.02 13.94 40.71
N VAL A 50 -36.08 14.36 41.98
CA VAL A 50 -34.92 14.92 42.69
C VAL A 50 -33.78 13.91 42.78
N SER A 51 -34.10 12.65 43.08
CA SER A 51 -33.11 11.57 43.16
C SER A 51 -32.47 11.29 41.80
N GLN A 52 -33.25 11.34 40.72
CA GLN A 52 -32.75 11.20 39.35
C GLN A 52 -31.75 12.30 39.00
N LEU A 53 -32.07 13.56 39.30
CA LEU A 53 -31.19 14.71 39.08
C LEU A 53 -29.89 14.61 39.88
N TYR A 54 -29.93 14.12 41.12
CA TYR A 54 -28.72 13.89 41.91
C TYR A 54 -27.83 12.80 41.32
N ASN A 55 -28.42 11.68 40.90
CA ASN A 55 -27.68 10.58 40.29
C ASN A 55 -27.02 11.01 38.97
N GLU A 56 -27.74 11.79 38.17
CA GLU A 56 -27.22 12.37 36.93
C GLU A 56 -26.06 13.34 37.22
N LEU A 57 -26.24 14.25 38.18
CA LEU A 57 -25.19 15.19 38.58
C LEU A 57 -23.93 14.48 39.09
N ASP A 58 -24.08 13.45 39.92
CA ASP A 58 -22.96 12.65 40.41
C ASP A 58 -22.21 11.97 39.26
N GLY A 59 -22.94 11.41 38.28
CA GLY A 59 -22.37 10.84 37.07
C GLY A 59 -21.53 11.86 36.28
N LEU A 60 -22.07 13.05 36.03
CA LEU A 60 -21.38 14.13 35.30
C LEU A 60 -20.13 14.62 36.04
N LEU A 61 -20.22 14.82 37.36
CA LEU A 61 -19.08 15.20 38.20
C LEU A 61 -17.99 14.13 38.22
N ARG A 62 -18.38 12.86 38.25
CA ARG A 62 -17.45 11.72 38.18
C ARG A 62 -16.73 11.65 36.83
N ILE A 63 -17.43 11.85 35.72
CA ILE A 63 -16.83 11.90 34.37
C ILE A 63 -15.78 13.02 34.33
N PHE A 64 -16.16 14.24 34.75
CA PHE A 64 -15.25 15.38 34.73
C PHE A 64 -14.02 15.19 35.62
N THR A 65 -14.19 14.64 36.82
CA THR A 65 -13.12 14.45 37.80
C THR A 65 -12.26 13.20 37.54
N SER A 66 -12.57 12.42 36.51
CA SER A 66 -11.80 11.26 36.08
C SER A 66 -10.40 11.65 35.59
N ASP A 67 -9.41 10.80 35.83
CA ASP A 67 -8.03 11.07 35.39
C ASP A 67 -7.91 11.15 33.85
N ALA A 68 -8.74 10.38 33.13
CA ALA A 68 -8.80 10.42 31.67
C ALA A 68 -9.25 11.80 31.15
N GLN A 69 -10.33 12.36 31.70
CA GLN A 69 -10.81 13.69 31.30
C GLN A 69 -9.81 14.79 31.66
N GLN A 70 -9.17 14.69 32.84
CA GLN A 70 -8.17 15.67 33.26
C GLN A 70 -6.92 15.66 32.39
N LYS A 71 -6.47 14.45 32.00
CA LYS A 71 -5.40 14.29 31.03
C LYS A 71 -5.80 14.86 29.67
N PHE A 72 -7.00 14.53 29.17
CA PHE A 72 -7.52 15.11 27.92
C PHE A 72 -7.53 16.64 27.97
N ASN A 73 -8.06 17.25 29.03
CA ASN A 73 -8.10 18.71 29.18
C ASN A 73 -6.69 19.34 29.16
N THR A 74 -5.70 18.64 29.73
CA THR A 74 -4.29 19.08 29.73
C THR A 74 -3.66 18.95 28.35
N ASP A 75 -3.81 17.78 27.71
CA ASP A 75 -3.25 17.46 26.39
C ASP A 75 -3.87 18.34 25.30
N GLN A 76 -5.15 18.68 25.44
CA GLN A 76 -5.89 19.56 24.53
C GLN A 76 -5.74 21.05 24.87
N HIS A 77 -4.93 21.40 25.86
CA HIS A 77 -4.69 22.78 26.29
C HIS A 77 -5.96 23.56 26.61
N VAL A 78 -6.96 22.89 27.19
CA VAL A 78 -8.22 23.54 27.59
C VAL A 78 -7.98 24.55 28.70
N ALA A 79 -7.18 24.18 29.69
CA ALA A 79 -6.71 25.06 30.76
C ALA A 79 -5.33 24.60 31.24
N ASN A 80 -4.63 25.46 32.01
CA ASN A 80 -3.34 25.06 32.57
C ASN A 80 -3.53 24.05 33.72
N SER A 81 -2.48 23.25 33.99
CA SER A 81 -2.56 22.17 34.99
C SER A 81 -2.96 22.67 36.39
N PRO A 82 -2.43 23.79 36.93
CA PRO A 82 -2.89 24.33 38.21
C PRO A 82 -4.37 24.73 38.24
N GLN A 83 -4.89 25.34 37.17
CA GLN A 83 -6.31 25.69 37.05
C GLN A 83 -7.18 24.44 37.09
N LEU A 84 -6.84 23.42 36.30
CA LEU A 84 -7.56 22.14 36.26
C LEU A 84 -7.54 21.44 37.62
N GLN A 85 -6.40 21.44 38.32
CA GLN A 85 -6.29 20.84 39.64
C GLN A 85 -7.19 21.54 40.67
N ARG A 86 -7.23 22.87 40.69
CA ARG A 86 -8.13 23.65 41.55
C ARG A 86 -9.59 23.32 41.24
N ILE A 87 -9.99 23.38 39.97
CA ILE A 87 -11.37 23.09 39.54
C ILE A 87 -11.77 21.66 39.92
N ARG A 88 -10.89 20.68 39.70
CA ARG A 88 -11.08 19.29 40.09
C ARG A 88 -11.32 19.15 41.59
N GLN A 89 -10.49 19.78 42.43
CA GLN A 89 -10.64 19.75 43.88
C GLN A 89 -11.99 20.32 44.33
N THR A 90 -12.41 21.46 43.76
CA THR A 90 -13.72 22.05 44.05
C THR A 90 -14.86 21.12 43.65
N MET A 91 -14.83 20.54 42.44
CA MET A 91 -15.86 19.61 41.97
C MET A 91 -15.93 18.34 42.83
N GLN A 92 -14.78 17.80 43.25
CA GLN A 92 -14.72 16.65 44.17
C GLN A 92 -15.24 16.98 45.57
N GLN A 93 -14.99 18.18 46.07
CA GLN A 93 -15.56 18.65 47.33
C GLN A 93 -17.08 18.73 47.22
N VAL A 94 -17.60 19.36 46.16
CA VAL A 94 -19.04 19.43 45.90
C VAL A 94 -19.65 18.03 45.87
N GLN A 95 -19.06 17.13 45.09
CA GLN A 95 -19.51 15.74 44.98
C GLN A 95 -19.60 15.02 46.34
N ARG A 96 -18.65 15.26 47.26
CA ARG A 96 -18.68 14.67 48.61
C ARG A 96 -19.78 15.25 49.51
N PHE A 97 -20.15 16.52 49.32
CA PHE A 97 -21.15 17.18 50.15
C PHE A 97 -22.58 17.00 49.66
N VAL A 98 -22.78 16.74 48.36
CA VAL A 98 -24.12 16.52 47.77
C VAL A 98 -24.95 15.46 48.52
N PRO A 99 -24.43 14.26 48.84
CA PRO A 99 -25.21 13.24 49.57
C PRO A 99 -25.53 13.60 51.03
N VAL A 100 -24.76 14.49 51.64
CA VAL A 100 -24.86 14.81 53.08
C VAL A 100 -25.73 16.04 53.32
N VAL A 101 -25.51 17.09 52.53
CA VAL A 101 -26.14 18.40 52.70
C VAL A 101 -27.38 18.54 51.83
N GLY A 102 -27.43 17.77 50.73
CA GLY A 102 -28.35 18.03 49.63
C GLY A 102 -28.05 19.34 48.91
N LEU A 103 -28.65 19.47 47.73
CA LEU A 103 -28.75 20.71 46.95
C LEU A 103 -30.17 21.31 47.01
N VAL A 104 -31.08 20.81 47.85
CA VAL A 104 -32.46 21.30 47.99
C VAL A 104 -32.81 21.36 49.48
N GLY A 105 -33.49 22.42 49.93
CA GLY A 105 -34.11 22.53 51.25
C GLY A 105 -33.18 22.86 52.43
N THR A 106 -31.87 22.99 52.23
CA THR A 106 -30.93 23.34 53.31
C THR A 106 -30.28 24.71 53.09
N PRO A 107 -29.99 25.50 54.15
CA PRO A 107 -29.36 26.81 54.00
C PRO A 107 -27.96 26.74 53.38
N ASN A 108 -27.27 25.60 53.56
CA ASN A 108 -25.96 25.35 52.97
C ASN A 108 -26.04 24.92 51.50
N ALA A 109 -27.18 24.40 51.03
CA ALA A 109 -27.38 24.02 49.63
C ALA A 109 -27.17 25.21 48.69
N TYR A 110 -27.63 26.40 49.06
CA TYR A 110 -27.46 27.61 48.24
C TYR A 110 -25.98 27.92 47.96
N SER A 111 -25.14 27.91 48.99
CA SER A 111 -23.69 28.13 48.84
C SER A 111 -23.06 27.06 47.95
N LEU A 112 -23.47 25.79 48.10
CA LEU A 112 -22.94 24.68 47.31
C LEU A 112 -23.33 24.81 45.83
N ARG A 113 -24.61 25.13 45.55
CA ARG A 113 -25.12 25.43 44.19
C ARG A 113 -24.38 26.60 43.56
N GLN A 114 -24.13 27.67 44.31
CA GLN A 114 -23.42 28.85 43.82
C GLN A 114 -21.97 28.53 43.47
N THR A 115 -21.27 27.78 44.33
CA THR A 115 -19.89 27.33 44.06
C THR A 115 -19.83 26.44 42.82
N LEU A 116 -20.71 25.44 42.72
CA LEU A 116 -20.78 24.54 41.57
C LEU A 116 -21.08 25.30 40.27
N THR A 117 -22.08 26.19 40.29
CA THR A 117 -22.46 27.02 39.14
C THR A 117 -21.29 27.87 38.67
N ARG A 118 -20.59 28.55 39.61
CA ARG A 118 -19.43 29.38 39.28
C ARG A 118 -18.29 28.58 38.66
N THR A 119 -17.98 27.41 39.23
CA THR A 119 -16.91 26.55 38.72
C THR A 119 -17.26 25.92 37.37
N ALA A 120 -18.52 25.54 37.15
CA ALA A 120 -19.00 25.02 35.87
C ALA A 120 -18.96 26.10 34.77
N LEU A 121 -19.35 27.34 35.08
CA LEU A 121 -19.23 28.47 34.13
C LEU A 121 -17.78 28.78 33.78
N GLU A 122 -16.86 28.77 34.75
CA GLU A 122 -15.42 28.95 34.52
C GLU A 122 -14.87 27.87 33.57
N MET A 123 -15.27 26.59 33.79
CA MET A 123 -14.85 25.50 32.91
C MET A 123 -15.47 25.60 31.50
N LEU A 124 -16.72 26.04 31.42
CA LEU A 124 -17.42 26.23 30.14
C LEU A 124 -16.72 27.31 29.29
N GLU A 125 -16.26 28.40 29.90
CA GLU A 125 -15.48 29.45 29.23
C GLU A 125 -14.17 28.90 28.63
N TYR A 126 -13.49 28.01 29.35
CA TYR A 126 -12.30 27.32 28.83
C TYR A 126 -12.62 26.41 27.64
N TYR A 127 -13.70 25.61 27.73
CA TYR A 127 -14.13 24.77 26.62
C TYR A 127 -14.54 25.61 25.39
N GLU A 128 -15.30 26.69 25.57
CA GLU A 128 -15.69 27.59 24.49
C GLU A 128 -14.49 28.26 23.82
N THR A 129 -13.51 28.69 24.61
CA THR A 129 -12.26 29.28 24.11
C THR A 129 -11.49 28.27 23.28
N ALA A 130 -11.34 27.04 23.76
CA ALA A 130 -10.67 25.96 23.04
C ALA A 130 -11.41 25.59 21.73
N CYS A 131 -12.74 25.50 21.77
CA CYS A 131 -13.56 25.24 20.59
C CYS A 131 -13.39 26.36 19.55
N ARG A 132 -13.44 27.63 19.97
CA ARG A 132 -13.27 28.79 19.11
C ARG A 132 -11.88 28.84 18.47
N GLN A 133 -10.82 28.55 19.23
CA GLN A 133 -9.45 28.51 18.72
C GLN A 133 -9.29 27.44 17.62
N ARG A 134 -10.00 26.33 17.75
CA ARG A 134 -9.99 25.21 16.79
C ARG A 134 -11.05 25.31 15.70
N ARG A 135 -11.86 26.38 15.72
CA ARG A 135 -12.98 26.59 14.79
C ARG A 135 -14.00 25.45 14.81
N ILE A 136 -14.17 24.80 15.96
CA ILE A 136 -15.20 23.77 16.17
C ILE A 136 -16.55 24.49 16.27
N LYS A 137 -17.53 23.99 15.53
CA LYS A 137 -18.90 24.50 15.57
C LYS A 137 -19.53 24.15 16.92
N THR A 138 -20.18 25.13 17.55
CA THR A 138 -21.06 24.86 18.70
C THR A 138 -22.26 24.04 18.23
N LEU A 139 -22.36 22.82 18.73
CA LEU A 139 -23.48 21.92 18.47
C LEU A 139 -24.58 22.21 19.51
N PRO A 140 -25.80 22.58 19.08
CA PRO A 140 -26.84 23.06 19.99
C PRO A 140 -27.49 21.95 20.82
N GLU A 141 -27.41 20.69 20.37
CA GLU A 141 -28.12 19.55 20.95
C GLU A 141 -27.12 18.43 21.30
N GLU A 142 -27.25 17.87 22.50
CA GLU A 142 -26.46 16.73 22.99
C GLU A 142 -26.61 15.51 22.09
N GLU A 143 -27.84 15.24 21.63
CA GLU A 143 -28.16 14.16 20.69
C GLU A 143 -27.38 14.27 19.37
N THR A 144 -27.10 15.49 18.90
CA THR A 144 -26.27 15.69 17.70
C THR A 144 -24.82 15.27 17.94
N VAL A 145 -24.26 15.53 19.13
CA VAL A 145 -22.89 15.12 19.47
C VAL A 145 -22.79 13.60 19.54
N GLU A 146 -23.77 12.95 20.17
CA GLU A 146 -23.84 11.49 20.25
C GLU A 146 -23.95 10.85 18.87
N GLN A 147 -24.82 11.37 18.00
CA GLN A 147 -24.94 10.87 16.63
C GLN A 147 -23.64 11.02 15.84
N LEU A 148 -22.96 12.16 15.94
CA LEU A 148 -21.66 12.37 15.26
C LEU A 148 -20.56 11.45 15.83
N MET A 149 -20.61 11.12 17.11
CA MET A 149 -19.73 10.13 17.74
C MET A 149 -20.00 8.71 17.19
N VAL A 150 -21.26 8.32 17.01
CA VAL A 150 -21.63 7.04 16.38
C VAL A 150 -21.16 6.98 14.93
N ASP A 151 -21.33 8.07 14.18
CA ASP A 151 -20.84 8.19 12.80
C ASP A 151 -19.31 8.07 12.74
N TRP A 152 -18.60 8.71 13.69
CA TRP A 152 -17.16 8.59 13.83
C TRP A 152 -16.71 7.15 14.11
N HIS A 153 -17.35 6.45 15.05
CA HIS A 153 -17.03 5.05 15.35
C HIS A 153 -17.23 4.14 14.14
N THR A 154 -18.34 4.30 13.44
CA THR A 154 -18.63 3.57 12.19
C THR A 154 -17.55 3.83 11.13
N LEU A 155 -17.10 5.09 11.03
CA LEU A 155 -16.08 5.50 10.10
C LEU A 155 -14.68 4.95 10.47
N SER A 156 -14.35 4.94 11.76
CA SER A 156 -13.12 4.35 12.30
C SER A 156 -13.06 2.85 12.02
N GLN A 157 -14.16 2.13 12.22
CA GLN A 157 -14.23 0.70 11.88
C GLN A 157 -14.03 0.47 10.37
N THR A 158 -14.68 1.29 9.53
CA THR A 158 -14.49 1.22 8.08
C THR A 158 -13.03 1.51 7.68
N TYR A 159 -12.36 2.43 8.38
CA TYR A 159 -10.94 2.72 8.19
C TYR A 159 -10.05 1.51 8.52
N ASP A 160 -10.33 0.82 9.63
CA ASP A 160 -9.58 -0.38 10.03
C ASP A 160 -9.74 -1.50 9.00
N ASP A 161 -10.95 -1.71 8.49
CA ASP A 161 -11.21 -2.71 7.45
C ASP A 161 -10.51 -2.36 6.14
N LYS A 162 -10.53 -1.09 5.72
CA LYS A 162 -9.75 -0.62 4.56
C LYS A 162 -8.24 -0.79 4.76
N SER A 163 -7.75 -0.57 5.98
CA SER A 163 -6.34 -0.81 6.33
C SER A 163 -5.95 -2.29 6.21
N LYS A 164 -6.84 -3.21 6.59
CA LYS A 164 -6.63 -4.66 6.39
C LYS A 164 -6.63 -5.05 4.91
N GLU A 165 -7.56 -4.51 4.12
CA GLU A 165 -7.61 -4.72 2.67
C GLU A 165 -6.33 -4.21 1.99
N HIS A 166 -5.84 -3.05 2.41
CA HIS A 166 -4.59 -2.47 1.93
C HIS A 166 -3.38 -3.35 2.31
N GLY A 167 -3.36 -3.92 3.52
CA GLY A 167 -2.35 -4.91 3.91
C GLY A 167 -2.39 -6.20 3.08
N THR A 168 -3.58 -6.63 2.66
CA THR A 168 -3.73 -7.78 1.74
C THR A 168 -3.18 -7.45 0.35
N LEU A 169 -3.42 -6.23 -0.15
CA LEU A 169 -2.81 -5.74 -1.39
C LEU A 169 -1.28 -5.74 -1.30
N THR A 170 -0.69 -5.29 -0.19
CA THR A 170 0.77 -5.35 0.02
C THR A 170 1.32 -6.76 -0.15
N ARG A 171 0.64 -7.77 0.41
CA ARG A 171 1.04 -9.18 0.27
C ARG A 171 0.99 -9.62 -1.19
N LEU A 172 -0.12 -9.33 -1.88
CA LEU A 172 -0.29 -9.69 -3.28
C LEU A 172 0.78 -9.07 -4.18
N LEU A 173 1.16 -7.81 -3.94
CA LEU A 173 2.29 -7.17 -4.64
C LEU A 173 3.63 -7.85 -4.34
N GLY A 174 3.79 -8.42 -3.15
CA GLY A 174 4.91 -9.28 -2.80
C GLY A 174 4.94 -10.56 -3.64
N ASP A 175 3.80 -11.22 -3.81
CA ASP A 175 3.66 -12.45 -4.59
C ASP A 175 3.95 -12.19 -6.09
N VAL A 176 3.44 -11.08 -6.63
CA VAL A 176 3.75 -10.66 -8.01
C VAL A 176 5.25 -10.36 -8.18
N ALA A 177 5.90 -9.77 -7.19
CA ALA A 177 7.34 -9.55 -7.23
C ALA A 177 8.13 -10.88 -7.18
N GLN A 178 7.62 -11.91 -6.49
CA GLN A 178 8.20 -13.26 -6.53
C GLN A 178 7.97 -13.92 -7.89
N LEU A 179 6.78 -13.78 -8.47
CA LEU A 179 6.48 -14.27 -9.82
C LEU A 179 7.41 -13.63 -10.85
N LYS A 180 7.61 -12.31 -10.77
CA LYS A 180 8.62 -11.60 -11.56
C LYS A 180 10.01 -12.23 -11.42
N LYS A 181 10.45 -12.59 -10.21
CA LYS A 181 11.74 -13.26 -9.99
C LYS A 181 11.77 -14.67 -10.58
N ALA A 182 10.66 -15.41 -10.55
CA ALA A 182 10.56 -16.74 -11.15
C ALA A 182 10.78 -16.68 -12.66
N TRP A 183 10.26 -15.65 -13.33
CA TRP A 183 10.48 -15.41 -14.77
C TRP A 183 11.92 -15.10 -15.16
N ARG A 184 12.86 -14.91 -14.22
CA ARG A 184 14.30 -14.84 -14.53
C ARG A 184 14.91 -16.21 -14.81
N LYS A 185 14.26 -17.31 -14.43
CA LYS A 185 14.77 -18.68 -14.59
C LYS A 185 14.20 -19.30 -15.88
N PRO A 186 15.02 -19.48 -16.93
CA PRO A 186 14.54 -19.98 -18.22
C PRO A 186 14.06 -21.44 -18.17
N ASP A 187 14.49 -22.22 -17.17
CA ASP A 187 14.18 -23.65 -17.06
C ASP A 187 12.68 -23.95 -17.00
N GLN A 188 11.89 -23.08 -16.33
CA GLN A 188 10.43 -23.23 -16.27
C GLN A 188 9.78 -22.99 -17.64
N VAL A 189 10.31 -22.01 -18.37
CA VAL A 189 9.84 -21.69 -19.73
C VAL A 189 10.19 -22.81 -20.70
N GLU A 190 11.37 -23.43 -20.55
CA GLU A 190 11.79 -24.55 -21.39
C GLU A 190 10.83 -25.74 -21.28
N SER A 191 10.32 -26.05 -20.08
CA SER A 191 9.32 -27.12 -19.90
C SER A 191 8.04 -26.84 -20.69
N ILE A 192 7.53 -25.60 -20.65
CA ILE A 192 6.33 -25.18 -21.39
C ILE A 192 6.60 -25.24 -22.90
N VAL A 193 7.71 -24.68 -23.36
CA VAL A 193 8.10 -24.70 -24.79
C VAL A 193 8.27 -26.13 -25.30
N THR A 194 8.88 -27.02 -24.51
CA THR A 194 9.01 -28.44 -24.86
C THR A 194 7.65 -29.11 -24.98
N SER A 195 6.72 -28.85 -24.05
CA SER A 195 5.35 -29.38 -24.10
C SER A 195 4.57 -28.86 -25.31
N LEU A 196 4.71 -27.57 -25.63
CA LEU A 196 4.13 -26.97 -26.84
C LEU A 196 4.69 -27.62 -28.11
N LEU A 197 6.00 -27.84 -28.19
CA LEU A 197 6.63 -28.50 -29.32
C LEU A 197 6.21 -29.97 -29.45
N ALA A 198 6.00 -30.67 -28.34
CA ALA A 198 5.57 -32.07 -28.34
C ALA A 198 4.09 -32.25 -28.73
N SER A 199 3.25 -31.27 -28.41
CA SER A 199 1.81 -31.27 -28.73
C SER A 199 1.47 -30.69 -30.10
N SER A 200 2.41 -29.97 -30.71
CA SER A 200 2.20 -29.34 -32.03
C SER A 200 2.52 -30.32 -33.16
N GLU A 201 1.68 -30.34 -34.19
CA GLU A 201 2.02 -31.03 -35.45
C GLU A 201 3.26 -30.37 -36.06
N VAL A 202 4.36 -31.12 -36.07
CA VAL A 202 5.64 -30.62 -36.56
C VAL A 202 5.57 -30.55 -38.09
N ARG A 203 5.81 -29.36 -38.65
CA ARG A 203 5.82 -29.15 -40.11
C ARG A 203 6.88 -30.06 -40.76
N PRO A 204 6.62 -30.65 -41.94
CA PRO A 204 7.63 -31.44 -42.64
C PRO A 204 8.92 -30.65 -42.86
N GLY A 205 10.06 -31.20 -42.43
CA GLY A 205 11.36 -30.52 -42.47
C GLY A 205 11.70 -29.69 -41.24
N MET A 206 10.83 -29.64 -40.22
CA MET A 206 11.16 -29.17 -38.87
C MET A 206 11.29 -30.39 -37.94
N TYR A 207 12.22 -30.35 -36.99
CA TYR A 207 12.29 -31.34 -35.91
C TYR A 207 13.03 -30.81 -34.69
N VAL A 208 12.79 -31.42 -33.54
CA VAL A 208 13.48 -31.10 -32.29
C VAL A 208 14.53 -32.18 -32.02
N ALA A 209 15.79 -31.77 -31.81
CA ALA A 209 16.90 -32.68 -31.56
C ALA A 209 17.66 -32.29 -30.30
N THR A 210 17.98 -33.30 -29.47
CA THR A 210 18.99 -33.16 -28.42
C THR A 210 20.36 -33.36 -29.04
N ILE A 211 21.25 -32.40 -28.83
CA ILE A 211 22.56 -32.41 -29.48
C ILE A 211 23.50 -33.37 -28.74
N ASP A 212 24.05 -34.32 -29.47
CA ASP A 212 24.96 -35.33 -28.95
C ASP A 212 26.27 -35.36 -29.76
N ARG A 213 27.16 -36.29 -29.41
CA ARG A 213 28.47 -36.42 -30.07
C ARG A 213 28.36 -36.84 -31.54
N GLN A 214 27.24 -37.41 -31.98
CA GLN A 214 27.05 -37.93 -33.33
C GLN A 214 26.46 -36.85 -34.25
N ASN A 215 25.51 -36.06 -33.77
CA ASN A 215 24.77 -35.10 -34.59
C ASN A 215 25.33 -33.67 -34.55
N TYR A 216 26.13 -33.28 -33.54
CA TYR A 216 26.57 -31.88 -33.43
C TYR A 216 27.39 -31.42 -34.64
N ALA A 217 28.25 -32.29 -35.18
CA ALA A 217 29.06 -32.01 -36.36
C ALA A 217 28.21 -31.98 -37.64
N GLN A 218 27.23 -32.89 -37.76
CA GLN A 218 26.30 -32.95 -38.90
C GLN A 218 25.46 -31.67 -39.00
N LEU A 219 25.09 -31.09 -37.86
CA LEU A 219 24.32 -29.85 -37.76
C LEU A 219 25.19 -28.58 -37.81
N GLY A 220 26.52 -28.70 -37.98
CA GLY A 220 27.41 -27.54 -38.00
C GLY A 220 27.46 -26.77 -36.67
N LEU A 221 27.20 -27.46 -35.56
CA LEU A 221 27.22 -26.89 -34.21
C LEU A 221 28.59 -27.06 -33.56
N LYS A 222 28.88 -26.21 -32.57
CA LYS A 222 30.11 -26.30 -31.76
C LYS A 222 29.91 -27.33 -30.64
N ARG A 223 30.99 -27.93 -30.13
CA ARG A 223 30.96 -28.88 -28.99
C ARG A 223 30.25 -28.33 -27.73
N LYS A 224 30.22 -27.01 -27.53
CA LYS A 224 29.47 -26.37 -26.43
C LYS A 224 27.95 -26.56 -26.51
N ALA A 225 27.42 -26.99 -27.66
CA ALA A 225 26.01 -27.28 -27.83
C ALA A 225 25.64 -28.71 -27.40
N LEU A 226 26.61 -29.58 -27.08
CA LEU A 226 26.33 -30.94 -26.60
C LEU A 226 25.44 -30.88 -25.34
N GLY A 227 24.34 -31.64 -25.37
CA GLY A 227 23.30 -31.67 -24.34
C GLY A 227 22.19 -30.62 -24.54
N SER A 228 22.39 -29.59 -25.37
CA SER A 228 21.36 -28.60 -25.65
C SER A 228 20.27 -29.15 -26.57
N ARG A 229 19.04 -28.64 -26.45
CA ARG A 229 17.96 -28.92 -27.38
C ARG A 229 17.92 -27.85 -28.48
N GLN A 230 17.78 -28.28 -29.72
CA GLN A 230 17.72 -27.41 -30.89
C GLN A 230 16.45 -27.71 -31.69
N ILE A 231 15.82 -26.66 -32.20
CA ILE A 231 14.86 -26.76 -33.29
C ILE A 231 15.68 -26.69 -34.58
N VAL A 232 15.57 -27.72 -35.41
CA VAL A 232 16.30 -27.86 -36.67
C VAL A 232 15.33 -27.75 -37.84
N PHE A 233 15.71 -26.98 -38.84
CA PHE A 233 14.97 -26.78 -40.08
C PHE A 233 15.79 -27.26 -41.27
N GLU A 234 15.21 -28.05 -42.15
CA GLU A 234 15.75 -28.40 -43.46
C GLU A 234 15.49 -27.26 -44.44
N CYS A 235 16.52 -26.48 -44.78
CA CYS A 235 16.37 -25.30 -45.64
C CYS A 235 15.92 -25.66 -47.07
N GLY A 236 16.10 -26.90 -47.51
CA GLY A 236 15.60 -27.39 -48.80
C GLY A 236 14.10 -27.71 -48.80
N ARG A 237 13.48 -27.87 -47.62
CA ARG A 237 12.04 -28.14 -47.47
C ARG A 237 11.25 -26.93 -47.01
N LEU A 238 11.85 -26.09 -46.16
CA LEU A 238 11.23 -24.92 -45.58
C LEU A 238 12.01 -23.67 -45.96
N SER A 239 11.33 -22.74 -46.62
CA SER A 239 11.86 -21.40 -46.87
C SER A 239 12.11 -20.66 -45.56
N LYS A 240 12.98 -19.63 -45.60
CA LYS A 240 13.27 -18.81 -44.42
C LYS A 240 12.00 -18.18 -43.81
N SER A 241 11.03 -17.80 -44.64
CA SER A 241 9.74 -17.28 -44.16
C SER A 241 8.99 -18.34 -43.37
N GLU A 242 8.85 -19.55 -43.92
CA GLU A 242 8.14 -20.65 -43.24
C GLU A 242 8.82 -21.08 -41.94
N GLN A 243 10.15 -20.99 -41.87
CA GLN A 243 10.91 -21.21 -40.63
C GLN A 243 10.58 -20.15 -39.56
N ILE A 244 10.52 -18.88 -39.96
CA ILE A 244 10.12 -17.78 -39.07
C ILE A 244 8.67 -17.98 -38.63
N ASP A 245 7.76 -18.25 -39.57
CA ASP A 245 6.34 -18.46 -39.30
C ASP A 245 6.08 -19.61 -38.32
N ALA A 246 6.87 -20.69 -38.39
CA ALA A 246 6.78 -21.79 -37.44
C ALA A 246 7.14 -21.37 -36.01
N ILE A 247 8.15 -20.49 -35.84
CA ILE A 247 8.54 -19.98 -34.52
C ILE A 247 7.57 -18.89 -34.04
N VAL A 248 7.06 -18.06 -34.95
CA VAL A 248 6.01 -17.07 -34.67
C VAL A 248 4.77 -17.78 -34.13
N ASP A 249 4.32 -18.88 -34.75
CA ASP A 249 3.21 -19.70 -34.27
C ASP A 249 3.49 -20.27 -32.86
N LEU A 250 4.68 -20.81 -32.62
CA LEU A 250 5.10 -21.27 -31.29
C LEU A 250 5.05 -20.14 -30.24
N CYS A 251 5.54 -18.94 -30.58
CA CYS A 251 5.49 -17.77 -29.71
C CYS A 251 4.05 -17.30 -29.45
N HIS A 252 3.14 -17.39 -30.43
CA HIS A 252 1.72 -17.06 -30.23
C HIS A 252 1.01 -18.05 -29.32
N ARG A 253 1.27 -19.36 -29.47
CA ARG A 253 0.75 -20.38 -28.57
C ARG A 253 1.24 -20.17 -27.13
N PHE A 254 2.54 -19.89 -26.98
CA PHE A 254 3.13 -19.53 -25.69
C PHE A 254 2.48 -18.26 -25.11
N SER A 255 2.32 -17.22 -25.91
CA SER A 255 1.68 -15.95 -25.53
C SER A 255 0.26 -16.18 -25.02
N THR A 256 -0.50 -17.07 -25.66
CA THR A 256 -1.87 -17.41 -25.24
C THR A 256 -1.89 -18.04 -23.84
N ILE A 257 -1.04 -19.05 -23.59
CA ILE A 257 -0.92 -19.69 -22.28
C ILE A 257 -0.44 -18.68 -21.21
N PHE A 258 0.54 -17.86 -21.56
CA PHE A 258 1.04 -16.80 -20.68
C PHE A 258 -0.08 -15.83 -20.31
N MET A 259 -0.85 -15.36 -21.29
CA MET A 259 -1.89 -14.36 -21.07
C MET A 259 -3.07 -14.87 -20.28
N GLN A 260 -3.48 -16.13 -20.45
CA GLN A 260 -4.52 -16.72 -19.61
C GLN A 260 -4.12 -16.71 -18.13
N ASN A 261 -2.88 -17.09 -17.83
CA ASN A 261 -2.36 -17.07 -16.46
C ASN A 261 -2.16 -15.63 -15.95
N ALA A 262 -1.65 -14.74 -16.80
CA ALA A 262 -1.46 -13.34 -16.45
C ALA A 262 -2.79 -12.66 -16.13
N GLN A 263 -3.82 -12.81 -16.97
CA GLN A 263 -5.14 -12.23 -16.77
C GLN A 263 -5.76 -12.62 -15.43
N HIS A 264 -5.59 -13.87 -15.00
CA HIS A 264 -6.03 -14.29 -13.67
C HIS A 264 -5.34 -13.45 -12.57
N ASN A 265 -4.02 -13.34 -12.63
CA ASN A 265 -3.26 -12.54 -11.66
C ASN A 265 -3.63 -11.05 -11.71
N LEU A 266 -3.76 -10.46 -12.91
CA LEU A 266 -4.16 -9.06 -13.07
C LEU A 266 -5.55 -8.80 -12.51
N SER A 267 -6.51 -9.70 -12.76
CA SER A 267 -7.87 -9.58 -12.24
C SER A 267 -7.89 -9.62 -10.70
N GLN A 268 -7.07 -10.46 -10.08
CA GLN A 268 -6.94 -10.50 -8.63
C GLN A 268 -6.35 -9.20 -8.07
N ILE A 269 -5.29 -8.67 -8.70
CA ILE A 269 -4.67 -7.40 -8.31
C ILE A 269 -5.67 -6.26 -8.46
N GLU A 270 -6.38 -6.18 -9.59
CA GLU A 270 -7.32 -5.12 -9.87
C GLU A 270 -8.52 -5.16 -8.92
N ASN A 271 -9.08 -6.34 -8.67
CA ASN A 271 -10.15 -6.52 -7.68
C ASN A 271 -9.66 -6.05 -6.30
N GLN A 272 -8.46 -6.45 -5.88
CA GLN A 272 -7.94 -6.05 -4.58
C GLN A 272 -7.64 -4.55 -4.48
N ILE A 273 -7.13 -3.94 -5.56
CA ILE A 273 -6.97 -2.47 -5.64
C ILE A 273 -8.33 -1.79 -5.53
N SER A 274 -9.34 -2.27 -6.24
CA SER A 274 -10.68 -1.68 -6.22
C SER A 274 -11.31 -1.72 -4.83
N LEU A 275 -11.11 -2.82 -4.10
CA LEU A 275 -11.56 -2.96 -2.72
C LEU A 275 -10.79 -2.01 -1.81
N ALA A 276 -9.46 -2.01 -1.86
CA ALA A 276 -8.61 -1.21 -0.96
C ALA A 276 -8.71 0.32 -1.16
N ARG A 277 -9.45 0.81 -2.17
CA ARG A 277 -9.59 2.24 -2.45
C ARG A 277 -10.24 3.00 -1.29
N PRO A 278 -9.60 4.07 -0.79
CA PRO A 278 -10.13 4.86 0.32
C PRO A 278 -11.11 5.98 -0.13
N SER A 279 -11.50 6.08 -1.40
CA SER A 279 -12.29 7.21 -1.92
C SER A 279 -13.66 7.36 -1.27
N ALA A 280 -14.39 6.25 -1.08
CA ALA A 280 -15.68 6.27 -0.40
C ALA A 280 -15.53 6.67 1.07
N LEU A 281 -14.48 6.20 1.74
CA LEU A 281 -14.15 6.53 3.12
C LEU A 281 -13.81 8.03 3.26
N ALA A 282 -12.95 8.56 2.38
CA ALA A 282 -12.60 9.97 2.33
C ALA A 282 -13.83 10.87 2.16
N ARG A 283 -14.79 10.50 1.31
CA ARG A 283 -16.04 11.25 1.13
C ARG A 283 -16.90 11.28 2.39
N LYS A 284 -17.02 10.15 3.09
CA LYS A 284 -17.76 10.08 4.36
C LYS A 284 -17.06 10.90 5.44
N LEU A 285 -15.74 10.79 5.55
CA LEU A 285 -14.91 11.60 6.45
C LEU A 285 -15.10 13.08 6.20
N LYS A 286 -15.07 13.52 4.94
CA LYS A 286 -15.31 14.91 4.59
C LYS A 286 -16.68 15.41 5.04
N ARG A 287 -17.74 14.61 4.90
CA ARG A 287 -19.08 14.99 5.39
C ARG A 287 -19.11 15.13 6.91
N LEU A 288 -18.45 14.21 7.62
CA LEU A 288 -18.33 14.28 9.08
C LEU A 288 -17.55 15.52 9.50
N TYR A 289 -16.41 15.78 8.85
CA TYR A 289 -15.61 16.98 9.04
C TYR A 289 -16.45 18.24 8.81
N ASP A 290 -17.16 18.32 7.70
CA ASP A 290 -17.99 19.47 7.37
C ASP A 290 -19.10 19.70 8.42
N SER A 291 -19.65 18.62 8.98
CA SER A 291 -20.68 18.70 10.04
C SER A 291 -20.14 19.23 11.38
N VAL A 292 -18.86 18.97 11.68
CA VAL A 292 -18.18 19.38 12.92
C VAL A 292 -17.61 20.79 12.82
N PHE A 293 -17.10 21.20 11.65
CA PHE A 293 -16.37 22.46 11.50
C PHE A 293 -17.11 23.56 10.73
N TYR A 294 -18.05 23.21 9.85
CA TYR A 294 -18.77 24.19 9.03
C TYR A 294 -20.26 24.24 9.37
N LEU A 295 -20.83 25.45 9.39
CA LEU A 295 -22.27 25.61 9.40
C LEU A 295 -22.78 25.17 8.03
N PRO A 296 -23.83 24.35 7.93
CA PRO A 296 -24.57 24.22 6.69
C PRO A 296 -24.93 25.65 6.29
N THR A 297 -24.34 26.15 5.20
CA THR A 297 -24.85 27.37 4.60
C THR A 297 -26.25 26.98 4.19
N SER A 298 -27.25 27.47 4.93
CA SER A 298 -28.65 27.25 4.65
C SER A 298 -28.83 27.64 3.18
N SER A 299 -28.81 26.65 2.30
CA SER A 299 -29.13 26.82 0.89
C SER A 299 -30.65 26.87 0.80
N GLU A 300 -31.22 27.74 1.61
CA GLU A 300 -32.55 28.29 1.41
C GLU A 300 -32.52 28.93 0.03
N ASN A 301 -33.36 28.40 -0.87
CA ASN A 301 -33.66 28.88 -2.23
C ASN A 301 -33.07 28.13 -3.44
N SER A 302 -32.82 26.81 -3.35
CA SER A 302 -32.87 25.98 -4.58
C SER A 302 -34.06 25.01 -4.56
N THR A 303 -35.26 25.58 -4.55
CA THR A 303 -36.46 24.96 -5.11
C THR A 303 -36.27 24.76 -6.62
N HIS A 304 -35.54 23.72 -7.00
CA HIS A 304 -35.71 23.10 -8.33
C HIS A 304 -36.16 21.65 -8.13
N SER A 305 -37.48 21.54 -8.11
CA SER A 305 -38.26 20.38 -8.52
C SER A 305 -37.54 19.51 -9.55
N ASN A 306 -37.20 18.29 -9.16
CA ASN A 306 -37.17 17.15 -10.07
C ASN A 306 -37.61 15.91 -9.29
N THR A 307 -38.91 15.86 -9.06
CA THR A 307 -39.66 14.65 -8.76
C THR A 307 -39.63 13.79 -10.03
N THR A 308 -38.77 12.77 -10.07
CA THR A 308 -39.06 11.59 -10.87
C THR A 308 -38.53 10.36 -10.16
N THR A 309 -39.46 9.75 -9.44
CA THR A 309 -39.39 8.45 -8.80
C THR A 309 -39.37 7.38 -9.89
N THR A 310 -38.26 6.65 -10.04
CA THR A 310 -38.27 5.32 -10.63
C THR A 310 -37.30 4.40 -9.90
N THR A 311 -37.86 3.61 -9.01
CA THR A 311 -37.41 2.28 -8.60
C THR A 311 -37.21 1.37 -9.82
N SER A 312 -35.98 0.88 -10.03
CA SER A 312 -35.70 -0.51 -10.47
C SER A 312 -34.19 -0.71 -10.72
N THR A 313 -33.62 -1.70 -10.02
CA THR A 313 -32.69 -2.73 -10.51
C THR A 313 -31.94 -2.52 -11.84
N SER A 314 -30.61 -2.65 -11.76
CA SER A 314 -29.73 -3.36 -12.71
C SER A 314 -30.01 -3.21 -14.21
N SER A 315 -29.18 -2.43 -14.91
CA SER A 315 -28.48 -2.81 -16.16
C SER A 315 -27.90 -1.59 -16.87
N ASP A 316 -26.78 -1.84 -17.54
CA ASP A 316 -26.07 -0.99 -18.47
C ASP A 316 -26.97 -0.13 -19.37
N ASN A 317 -26.67 1.17 -19.47
CA ASN A 317 -26.36 1.74 -20.79
C ASN A 317 -25.72 3.12 -20.74
N ILE A 318 -24.72 3.25 -21.61
CA ILE A 318 -23.95 4.42 -21.96
C ILE A 318 -24.72 5.16 -23.06
N HIS A 319 -25.13 6.41 -22.82
CA HIS A 319 -25.15 7.48 -23.83
C HIS A 319 -25.51 8.85 -23.22
N GLN A 320 -24.95 9.90 -23.83
CA GLN A 320 -25.15 11.35 -23.63
C GLN A 320 -24.12 12.08 -22.76
N GLN A 321 -23.64 13.26 -23.13
CA GLN A 321 -23.56 13.98 -24.40
C GLN A 321 -22.54 15.10 -24.13
N GLN A 322 -21.50 15.20 -24.95
CA GLN A 322 -20.53 16.30 -24.85
C GLN A 322 -21.17 17.61 -25.27
N GLN A 323 -21.15 18.62 -24.38
CA GLN A 323 -21.09 20.01 -24.78
C GLN A 323 -19.75 20.59 -24.32
N GLN A 324 -18.92 20.90 -25.32
CA GLN A 324 -17.69 21.67 -25.20
C GLN A 324 -18.04 23.13 -24.91
N GLN A 325 -17.42 23.71 -23.90
CA GLN A 325 -17.07 25.14 -23.94
C GLN A 325 -15.58 25.30 -23.65
N GLN A 326 -14.90 25.80 -24.69
CA GLN A 326 -13.53 26.24 -24.72
C GLN A 326 -13.37 27.46 -23.82
N GLN A 327 -12.36 27.46 -22.94
CA GLN A 327 -11.65 28.68 -22.59
C GLN A 327 -10.15 28.44 -22.72
N GLN A 328 -9.61 28.99 -23.81
CA GLN A 328 -8.19 29.18 -24.05
C GLN A 328 -7.70 30.36 -23.20
N HIS A 329 -6.56 30.21 -22.53
CA HIS A 329 -5.70 31.34 -22.18
C HIS A 329 -4.22 30.94 -22.30
N PRO A 330 -3.33 31.91 -22.58
CA PRO A 330 -2.27 31.72 -23.55
C PRO A 330 -0.87 31.54 -22.94
N LEU A 331 -0.04 30.87 -23.73
CA LEU A 331 1.42 30.83 -23.60
C LEU A 331 2.01 32.23 -23.79
N HIS A 332 2.92 32.62 -22.91
CA HIS A 332 3.95 33.61 -23.23
C HIS A 332 5.36 33.04 -23.03
N PRO A 333 6.27 33.27 -23.98
CA PRO A 333 7.67 32.89 -23.91
C PRO A 333 8.53 34.07 -23.42
N ARG A 334 9.64 33.80 -22.73
CA ARG A 334 10.83 34.68 -22.84
C ARG A 334 12.14 34.00 -22.45
N THR A 335 13.00 33.91 -23.45
CA THR A 335 14.45 33.77 -23.45
C THR A 335 15.14 34.95 -22.75
N THR A 336 16.24 34.73 -22.03
CA THR A 336 17.60 35.23 -22.35
C THR A 336 18.62 34.87 -21.25
N THR A 337 19.58 34.04 -21.63
CA THR A 337 21.05 34.19 -21.48
C THR A 337 21.61 35.26 -20.52
N THR A 338 22.45 34.84 -19.57
CA THR A 338 23.74 35.52 -19.28
C THR A 338 24.79 34.52 -18.77
N THR A 339 25.91 34.52 -19.48
CA THR A 339 27.19 33.88 -19.23
C THR A 339 27.94 34.56 -18.09
N ALA A 340 28.61 33.81 -17.20
CA ALA A 340 29.86 34.25 -16.58
C ALA A 340 30.65 33.06 -16.00
N THR A 341 31.82 32.87 -16.58
CA THR A 341 32.90 31.97 -16.19
C THR A 341 33.72 32.60 -15.05
N THR A 342 34.12 31.83 -14.04
CA THR A 342 35.44 32.00 -13.39
C THR A 342 35.84 30.76 -12.60
N THR A 343 37.15 30.62 -12.51
CA THR A 343 37.96 29.42 -12.36
C THR A 343 38.60 29.30 -10.97
N THR A 344 38.99 28.07 -10.62
CA THR A 344 40.08 27.65 -9.68
C THR A 344 39.86 27.94 -8.18
N THR A 345 40.07 27.02 -7.24
CA THR A 345 41.34 26.34 -6.89
C THR A 345 41.15 25.07 -6.04
N LYS A 346 42.25 24.32 -5.93
CA LYS A 346 42.49 22.97 -5.39
C LYS A 346 42.41 22.81 -3.84
N GLN A 347 42.47 21.54 -3.43
CA GLN A 347 42.84 20.94 -2.13
C GLN A 347 41.67 20.90 -1.11
N GLN A 348 41.28 19.76 -0.52
CA GLN A 348 42.09 18.87 0.31
C GLN A 348 41.42 17.49 0.55
N ARG A 349 42.25 16.46 0.79
CA ARG A 349 41.88 15.09 1.26
C ARG A 349 41.14 15.11 2.61
N ARG A 350 40.11 14.27 2.76
CA ARG A 350 40.04 13.19 3.78
C ARG A 350 38.84 12.26 3.57
N ARG A 351 39.13 10.94 3.60
CA ARG A 351 38.16 9.87 3.86
C ARG A 351 37.55 10.05 5.25
N VAL A 352 36.29 9.65 5.44
CA VAL A 352 35.82 8.57 6.35
C VAL A 352 34.28 8.59 6.38
N LEU A 353 33.69 7.39 6.25
CA LEU A 353 32.28 7.10 6.50
C LEU A 353 31.95 7.38 7.98
N SER A 354 30.84 8.06 8.26
CA SER A 354 30.12 7.89 9.53
C SER A 354 28.65 8.22 9.36
N GLN A 355 27.83 7.17 9.38
CA GLN A 355 26.52 7.08 10.03
C GLN A 355 25.70 8.38 10.09
N GLY A 356 24.81 8.54 9.11
CA GLY A 356 23.65 9.42 9.25
C GLY A 356 22.71 8.85 10.31
N ALA A 357 22.81 9.39 11.52
CA ALA A 357 21.81 9.23 12.55
C ALA A 357 20.51 9.91 12.07
N ALA A 358 19.59 9.11 11.56
CA ALA A 358 18.20 9.52 11.39
C ALA A 358 17.62 9.74 12.80
N THR A 359 17.40 11.00 13.15
CA THR A 359 16.77 11.38 14.41
C THR A 359 15.28 10.97 14.38
N PRO A 360 14.74 10.45 15.49
CA PRO A 360 13.34 10.05 15.56
C PRO A 360 12.45 11.30 15.62
N PHE A 361 11.35 11.24 14.89
CA PHE A 361 10.29 12.22 14.76
C PHE A 361 9.99 12.99 16.05
N ARG A 362 10.52 14.21 16.14
CA ARG A 362 10.01 15.23 17.05
C ARG A 362 8.98 16.04 16.26
N LEU A 363 7.70 15.70 16.43
CA LEU A 363 6.57 16.52 15.99
C LEU A 363 6.55 17.79 16.84
N THR A 364 7.41 18.75 16.53
CA THR A 364 7.19 20.13 16.98
C THR A 364 6.14 20.72 16.06
N SER A 365 4.92 20.81 16.59
CA SER A 365 3.75 21.46 15.99
C SER A 365 4.02 22.93 15.69
N ALA A 366 4.76 23.22 14.62
CA ALA A 366 4.61 24.49 13.94
C ALA A 366 3.17 24.51 13.40
N MET A 367 2.44 25.61 13.62
CA MET A 367 1.14 25.90 13.03
C MET A 367 1.27 25.88 11.50
N THR A 368 1.35 24.68 10.95
CA THR A 368 1.18 24.41 9.54
C THR A 368 -0.31 24.60 9.33
N THR A 369 -0.65 25.49 8.40
CA THR A 369 -1.99 25.58 7.82
C THR A 369 -2.51 24.15 7.69
N PRO A 370 -3.69 23.79 8.25
CA PRO A 370 -4.19 22.43 8.21
C PRO A 370 -4.20 22.02 6.75
N SER A 371 -3.20 21.23 6.37
CA SER A 371 -3.00 20.80 5.01
C SER A 371 -3.98 19.67 4.81
N PHE A 372 -5.26 20.03 4.71
CA PHE A 372 -6.33 19.12 4.42
C PHE A 372 -5.89 18.36 3.17
N ILE A 373 -5.61 17.07 3.34
CA ILE A 373 -5.06 16.26 2.27
C ILE A 373 -6.10 16.33 1.16
N TRP A 374 -5.68 16.86 0.01
CA TRP A 374 -6.60 17.14 -1.08
C TRP A 374 -7.15 15.81 -1.59
N TYR A 375 -8.33 15.43 -1.10
CA TYR A 375 -9.01 14.22 -1.51
C TYR A 375 -9.43 14.39 -2.98
N PRO A 376 -8.99 13.51 -3.89
CA PRO A 376 -9.40 13.56 -5.28
C PRO A 376 -10.95 13.56 -5.35
N THR A 377 -11.52 14.68 -5.79
CA THR A 377 -12.97 14.93 -5.74
C THR A 377 -13.73 14.25 -6.86
N ARG A 378 -13.03 13.75 -7.88
CA ARG A 378 -13.63 12.98 -8.97
C ARG A 378 -13.14 11.54 -8.91
N GLU A 379 -14.11 10.63 -8.84
CA GLU A 379 -13.96 9.23 -9.23
C GLU A 379 -13.77 9.15 -10.76
N THR A 380 -12.78 9.85 -11.33
CA THR A 380 -12.32 9.49 -12.67
C THR A 380 -11.72 8.11 -12.50
N ALA A 381 -12.53 7.12 -12.90
CA ALA A 381 -12.22 5.71 -12.78
C ALA A 381 -10.82 5.47 -13.33
N ALA A 382 -9.91 5.09 -12.44
CA ALA A 382 -8.59 4.55 -12.73
C ALA A 382 -7.88 5.25 -13.89
N ASP A 383 -7.14 6.33 -13.62
CA ASP A 383 -6.24 6.90 -14.64
C ASP A 383 -5.22 5.86 -15.18
N PHE A 384 -5.07 4.70 -14.51
CA PHE A 384 -4.23 3.58 -14.95
C PHE A 384 -4.82 2.20 -14.56
N PRO A 385 -5.82 1.66 -15.28
CA PRO A 385 -6.31 0.31 -15.03
C PRO A 385 -5.26 -0.71 -15.45
N ILE A 386 -4.85 -1.59 -14.55
CA ILE A 386 -3.86 -2.63 -14.82
C ILE A 386 -4.37 -3.57 -15.92
N LEU A 387 -5.68 -3.82 -15.98
CA LEU A 387 -6.33 -4.60 -17.02
C LEU A 387 -6.21 -3.99 -18.43
N THR A 388 -5.89 -2.69 -18.56
CA THR A 388 -5.67 -2.06 -19.87
C THR A 388 -4.23 -2.15 -20.37
N MET A 389 -3.35 -2.80 -19.61
CA MET A 389 -1.98 -3.02 -20.06
C MET A 389 -1.96 -3.84 -21.37
N PRO A 390 -1.18 -3.42 -22.38
CA PRO A 390 -1.11 -4.14 -23.64
C PRO A 390 -0.56 -5.55 -23.42
N ALA A 391 -1.10 -6.51 -24.15
CA ALA A 391 -0.56 -7.87 -24.15
C ALA A 391 0.92 -7.83 -24.60
N PRO A 392 1.82 -8.55 -23.91
CA PRO A 392 3.23 -8.59 -24.28
C PRO A 392 3.38 -9.34 -25.60
N ASN A 393 4.21 -8.78 -26.49
CA ASN A 393 4.57 -9.44 -27.73
C ASN A 393 5.79 -10.34 -27.53
N PHE A 394 5.59 -11.65 -27.60
CA PHE A 394 6.65 -12.64 -27.49
C PHE A 394 7.39 -12.91 -28.82
N VAL A 395 6.85 -12.43 -29.94
CA VAL A 395 7.48 -12.60 -31.25
C VAL A 395 8.77 -11.78 -31.29
N PRO A 396 9.93 -12.40 -31.61
CA PRO A 396 11.17 -11.66 -31.78
C PRO A 396 11.04 -10.58 -32.86
N ALA A 397 11.61 -9.41 -32.59
CA ALA A 397 11.66 -8.33 -33.56
C ALA A 397 12.50 -8.74 -34.79
N PRO A 398 12.28 -8.13 -35.97
CA PRO A 398 12.95 -8.50 -37.22
C PRO A 398 14.47 -8.66 -37.12
N TRP A 399 15.15 -7.80 -36.37
CA TRP A 399 16.60 -7.85 -36.19
C TRP A 399 17.10 -8.96 -35.25
N GLN A 400 16.24 -9.47 -34.35
CA GLN A 400 16.61 -10.53 -33.40
C GLN A 400 16.68 -11.91 -34.05
N TRP A 401 16.04 -12.09 -35.22
CA TRP A 401 16.07 -13.36 -35.94
C TRP A 401 17.46 -13.76 -36.40
N LEU A 402 18.36 -12.81 -36.66
CA LEU A 402 19.74 -13.09 -37.04
C LEU A 402 20.52 -13.78 -35.90
N ASP A 403 20.18 -13.44 -34.66
CA ASP A 403 20.81 -14.00 -33.47
C ASP A 403 20.22 -15.36 -33.07
N LEU A 404 18.92 -15.55 -33.32
CA LEU A 404 18.18 -16.76 -32.98
C LEU A 404 18.29 -17.85 -34.06
N LEU A 405 17.93 -17.52 -35.30
CA LEU A 405 17.89 -18.45 -36.43
C LEU A 405 19.24 -18.46 -37.16
N LYS A 406 20.08 -19.44 -36.81
CA LYS A 406 21.43 -19.54 -37.35
C LYS A 406 21.45 -20.53 -38.51
N PRO A 407 21.70 -20.08 -39.75
CA PRO A 407 21.98 -21.00 -40.85
C PRO A 407 23.28 -21.75 -40.54
N ARG A 408 23.29 -23.05 -40.82
CA ARG A 408 24.41 -23.95 -40.54
C ARG A 408 24.86 -24.66 -41.79
N LYS A 409 26.17 -24.75 -41.95
CA LYS A 409 26.81 -25.67 -42.88
C LYS A 409 27.28 -26.88 -42.08
N PRO A 410 26.91 -28.11 -42.45
CA PRO A 410 27.43 -29.33 -41.86
C PRO A 410 28.94 -29.25 -41.83
N TYR A 411 29.53 -29.69 -40.73
CA TYR A 411 30.97 -29.82 -40.68
C TYR A 411 31.36 -30.96 -41.62
N GLN A 412 31.73 -30.63 -42.85
CA GLN A 412 32.44 -31.59 -43.68
C GLN A 412 33.80 -31.80 -43.01
N PRO A 413 34.16 -33.02 -42.60
CA PRO A 413 35.50 -33.32 -42.11
C PRO A 413 36.46 -33.30 -43.30
N VAL A 414 36.61 -32.15 -43.97
CA VAL A 414 37.61 -31.96 -45.00
C VAL A 414 38.94 -31.80 -44.26
N LEU A 415 39.67 -32.90 -44.16
CA LEU A 415 41.14 -32.93 -44.03
C LEU A 415 41.79 -32.50 -42.70
N PHE A 416 41.23 -32.80 -41.53
CA PHE A 416 42.07 -32.94 -40.32
C PHE A 416 42.66 -34.36 -40.24
N GLY A 417 43.60 -34.71 -41.13
CA GLY A 417 44.22 -36.03 -41.07
C GLY A 417 45.12 -36.51 -42.21
N LEU A 418 45.42 -35.71 -43.23
CA LEU A 418 46.50 -36.02 -44.17
C LEU A 418 47.40 -34.80 -44.39
N ILE A 419 48.00 -34.28 -43.32
CA ILE A 419 49.38 -33.82 -43.47
C ILE A 419 50.19 -35.10 -43.72
N LYS A 420 50.30 -35.46 -45.00
CA LYS A 420 51.21 -36.50 -45.49
C LYS A 420 52.61 -36.03 -45.09
N LYS A 421 53.08 -36.44 -43.89
CA LYS A 421 54.45 -36.20 -43.44
C LYS A 421 55.34 -36.79 -44.53
N ARG A 422 55.90 -35.92 -45.37
CA ARG A 422 56.87 -36.29 -46.41
C ARG A 422 58.02 -36.95 -45.64
N ARG A 423 58.08 -38.28 -45.65
CA ARG A 423 59.25 -39.02 -45.21
C ARG A 423 60.37 -38.63 -46.17
N SER A 424 61.19 -37.67 -45.75
CA SER A 424 62.53 -37.50 -46.30
C SER A 424 63.30 -38.75 -45.96
N SER A 425 63.57 -39.60 -46.96
CA SER A 425 64.52 -40.69 -46.84
C SER A 425 65.92 -40.09 -46.91
N LEU A 426 66.64 -40.08 -45.80
CA LEU A 426 68.09 -40.06 -45.81
C LEU A 426 68.58 -41.32 -45.08
N VAL A 427 69.16 -42.18 -45.90
CA VAL A 427 70.01 -43.31 -45.54
C VAL A 427 71.30 -42.76 -44.94
N ALA A 428 71.73 -43.28 -43.79
CA ALA A 428 73.11 -43.65 -43.49
C ALA A 428 73.30 -44.12 -42.03
N THR A 429 73.50 -45.43 -41.88
CA THR A 429 74.56 -46.13 -41.10
C THR A 429 74.94 -45.71 -39.67
N ALA A 430 74.78 -46.69 -38.75
CA ALA A 430 75.67 -47.19 -37.68
C ALA A 430 76.69 -46.22 -37.02
N THR A 431 76.93 -46.23 -35.69
CA THR A 431 77.61 -47.33 -34.97
C THR A 431 77.55 -47.12 -33.43
N THR A 432 77.49 -48.26 -32.74
CA THR A 432 77.72 -48.69 -31.33
C THR A 432 78.60 -47.86 -30.37
N ALA A 433 78.18 -47.76 -29.08
CA ALA A 433 78.92 -48.04 -27.82
C ALA A 433 78.13 -47.47 -26.61
N MET A 434 77.63 -48.30 -25.66
CA MET A 434 78.24 -48.67 -24.35
C MET A 434 78.51 -47.45 -23.43
N ALA A 435 78.14 -47.36 -22.15
CA ALA A 435 77.67 -48.31 -21.15
C ALA A 435 77.11 -47.56 -19.90
N THR A 436 76.32 -48.25 -19.05
CA THR A 436 76.29 -48.28 -17.55
C THR A 436 76.42 -46.97 -16.71
N HIS A 437 75.81 -46.73 -15.55
CA HIS A 437 75.10 -47.51 -14.51
C HIS A 437 74.46 -46.51 -13.49
N HIS A 438 73.47 -46.98 -12.72
CA HIS A 438 73.07 -46.60 -11.34
C HIS A 438 72.22 -45.34 -11.00
N HIS A 439 71.00 -45.63 -10.51
CA HIS A 439 70.20 -45.11 -9.37
C HIS A 439 70.93 -44.35 -8.21
N PRO A 440 70.24 -43.75 -7.19
CA PRO A 440 68.83 -43.37 -7.02
C PRO A 440 68.55 -42.00 -6.33
N SER A 441 67.25 -41.67 -6.19
CA SER A 441 66.56 -40.91 -5.13
C SER A 441 66.86 -39.41 -4.84
N THR A 442 65.75 -38.68 -4.68
CA THR A 442 65.37 -37.83 -3.52
C THR A 442 65.08 -36.35 -3.82
N THR A 443 63.91 -35.93 -3.29
CA THR A 443 63.53 -34.62 -2.72
C THR A 443 62.98 -33.45 -3.55
N ALA A 444 61.89 -32.94 -2.97
CA ALA A 444 61.52 -31.54 -2.76
C ALA A 444 60.56 -30.87 -3.75
N VAL A 445 59.28 -30.94 -3.34
CA VAL A 445 58.30 -29.85 -3.26
C VAL A 445 58.97 -28.50 -2.91
N VAL A 446 58.49 -27.39 -3.49
CA VAL A 446 58.29 -26.03 -2.88
C VAL A 446 58.29 -24.92 -3.95
N THR A 447 57.13 -24.26 -4.11
CA THR A 447 56.86 -22.86 -4.56
C THR A 447 57.38 -22.40 -5.95
N THR A 448 56.83 -21.42 -6.67
CA THR A 448 56.18 -20.16 -6.27
C THR A 448 55.45 -19.53 -7.45
N ASN A 449 54.39 -18.77 -7.12
CA ASN A 449 53.81 -17.68 -7.89
C ASN A 449 54.85 -16.76 -8.57
N ASN A 450 54.54 -16.31 -9.78
CA ASN A 450 54.64 -14.90 -10.18
C ASN A 450 54.03 -14.71 -11.58
N ASN A 451 52.96 -13.92 -11.67
CA ASN A 451 52.57 -13.32 -12.94
C ASN A 451 52.30 -11.84 -12.72
N ARG A 452 53.33 -11.04 -13.04
CA ARG A 452 53.34 -9.58 -13.06
C ARG A 452 54.21 -9.21 -14.25
N ASN A 453 53.64 -8.60 -15.28
CA ASN A 453 54.03 -7.26 -15.71
C ASN A 453 53.34 -6.85 -17.00
N ASN A 454 52.97 -5.58 -16.98
CA ASN A 454 52.67 -4.71 -18.11
C ASN A 454 53.86 -4.67 -19.09
N ASN A 455 53.59 -4.34 -20.34
CA ASN A 455 54.27 -3.23 -20.99
C ASN A 455 53.47 -2.72 -22.19
N GLU A 456 53.22 -1.42 -22.15
CA GLU A 456 52.92 -0.55 -23.29
C GLU A 456 54.19 -0.41 -24.16
N ASP A 457 54.03 -0.22 -25.46
CA ASP A 457 54.72 0.82 -26.25
C ASP A 457 54.22 0.86 -27.71
N PRO A 458 54.46 1.95 -28.46
CA PRO A 458 53.54 2.49 -29.45
C PRO A 458 54.13 2.66 -30.87
N ALA A 459 53.28 3.22 -31.74
CA ALA A 459 53.55 4.12 -32.87
C ALA A 459 54.40 3.66 -34.09
N GLU A 460 53.75 3.84 -35.26
CA GLU A 460 54.22 4.36 -36.55
C GLU A 460 55.47 3.75 -37.22
N ASP A 461 55.31 3.23 -38.45
CA ASP A 461 55.88 3.87 -39.64
C ASP A 461 55.29 3.29 -40.94
N ALA A 462 55.19 4.16 -41.94
CA ALA A 462 54.73 3.91 -43.29
C ALA A 462 55.79 3.21 -44.13
N SER A 463 55.38 2.32 -45.05
CA SER A 463 56.04 2.22 -46.35
C SER A 463 55.25 1.45 -47.39
N GLN A 464 55.27 2.06 -48.57
CA GLN A 464 54.65 1.70 -49.83
C GLN A 464 55.08 0.30 -50.29
N ARG A 465 54.12 -0.48 -50.82
CA ARG A 465 54.46 -1.60 -51.70
C ARG A 465 53.46 -1.75 -52.83
N ALA A 466 54.03 -1.54 -54.02
CA ALA A 466 53.52 -1.67 -55.37
C ALA A 466 52.37 -2.66 -55.61
N GLU A 467 51.37 -2.17 -56.35
CA GLU A 467 50.38 -2.99 -57.05
C GLU A 467 51.01 -3.72 -58.25
N PRO A 468 50.83 -5.04 -58.39
CA PRO A 468 51.03 -5.73 -59.65
C PRO A 468 49.76 -5.66 -60.53
N PRO A 469 49.90 -5.68 -61.86
CA PRO A 469 48.78 -5.50 -62.78
C PRO A 469 47.81 -6.69 -62.77
N SER A 470 46.56 -6.38 -62.42
CA SER A 470 45.39 -7.24 -62.50
C SER A 470 45.13 -7.71 -63.93
N SER A 471 45.67 -8.88 -64.25
CA SER A 471 45.32 -9.64 -65.46
C SER A 471 44.12 -10.54 -65.16
N LEU A 472 43.04 -10.36 -65.93
CA LEU A 472 42.28 -11.40 -66.62
C LEU A 472 42.26 -12.80 -65.96
N TRP A 473 41.66 -12.90 -64.77
CA TRP A 473 40.97 -14.10 -64.36
C TRP A 473 39.54 -13.67 -64.08
N ALA A 474 38.70 -13.75 -65.11
CA ALA A 474 37.26 -13.73 -64.91
C ALA A 474 36.95 -14.85 -63.89
N PRO A 475 36.48 -14.53 -62.68
CA PRO A 475 35.98 -15.56 -61.80
C PRO A 475 34.79 -16.12 -62.55
N THR A 476 34.90 -17.35 -63.01
CA THR A 476 33.71 -18.11 -63.37
C THR A 476 32.90 -18.14 -62.08
N GLU A 477 31.86 -17.32 -62.02
CA GLU A 477 30.80 -17.39 -61.02
C GLU A 477 30.12 -18.76 -61.21
N PHE A 478 30.82 -19.82 -60.84
CA PHE A 478 30.19 -21.01 -60.32
C PHE A 478 29.55 -20.55 -59.03
N LEU A 479 28.37 -19.97 -59.19
CA LEU A 479 27.35 -19.83 -58.18
C LEU A 479 26.93 -21.25 -57.78
N VAL A 480 27.87 -22.02 -57.22
CA VAL A 480 27.56 -23.13 -56.35
C VAL A 480 26.93 -22.44 -55.17
N LYS A 481 25.62 -22.24 -55.28
CA LYS A 481 24.74 -21.89 -54.20
C LYS A 481 24.85 -23.11 -53.28
N GLU A 482 25.89 -23.11 -52.44
CA GLU A 482 26.03 -24.02 -51.31
C GLU A 482 24.89 -23.65 -50.37
N GLU A 483 23.70 -24.14 -50.70
CA GLU A 483 22.52 -23.98 -49.88
C GLU A 483 22.86 -24.59 -48.53
N THR A 484 22.84 -23.75 -47.50
CA THR A 484 23.00 -24.17 -46.12
C THR A 484 21.92 -25.21 -45.85
N PRO A 485 22.24 -26.48 -45.62
CA PRO A 485 21.22 -27.51 -45.62
C PRO A 485 20.33 -27.43 -44.39
N PHE A 486 20.80 -26.77 -43.32
CA PHE A 486 20.04 -26.63 -42.09
C PHE A 486 20.07 -25.20 -41.54
N ALA A 487 19.00 -24.84 -40.84
CA ALA A 487 18.99 -23.73 -39.91
C ALA A 487 18.62 -24.25 -38.52
N THR A 488 19.19 -23.65 -37.48
CA THR A 488 18.99 -24.10 -36.09
C THR A 488 18.61 -22.94 -35.20
N ILE A 489 17.65 -23.18 -34.29
CA ILE A 489 17.36 -22.30 -33.15
C ILE A 489 17.60 -23.10 -31.87
N ALA A 490 18.41 -22.52 -30.98
CA ALA A 490 18.68 -23.11 -29.69
C ALA A 490 17.49 -22.82 -28.74
N ILE A 491 16.91 -23.86 -28.14
CA ILE A 491 15.71 -23.71 -27.30
C ILE A 491 16.02 -22.85 -26.06
N ASP A 492 17.22 -22.95 -25.51
CA ASP A 492 17.70 -22.11 -24.40
C ASP A 492 17.66 -20.61 -24.76
N GLN A 493 18.09 -20.25 -25.98
CA GLN A 493 18.07 -18.86 -26.45
C GLN A 493 16.65 -18.34 -26.65
N LEU A 494 15.76 -19.17 -27.21
CA LEU A 494 14.34 -18.83 -27.33
C LEU A 494 13.70 -18.65 -25.94
N CYS A 495 13.96 -19.57 -25.01
CA CYS A 495 13.43 -19.50 -23.65
C CYS A 495 13.94 -18.27 -22.90
N GLN A 496 15.20 -17.86 -23.10
CA GLN A 496 15.74 -16.62 -22.55
C GLN A 496 15.01 -15.38 -23.08
N HIS A 497 14.70 -15.35 -24.38
CA HIS A 497 13.90 -14.27 -24.97
C HIS A 497 12.49 -14.22 -24.35
N LEU A 498 11.78 -15.35 -24.33
CA LEU A 498 10.44 -15.44 -23.74
C LEU A 498 10.43 -15.05 -22.25
N SER A 499 11.43 -15.53 -21.50
CA SER A 499 11.63 -15.19 -20.08
C SER A 499 11.83 -13.70 -19.87
N ARG A 500 12.63 -13.05 -20.72
CA ARG A 500 12.88 -11.60 -20.66
C ARG A 500 11.58 -10.80 -20.90
N VAL A 501 10.78 -11.19 -21.90
CA VAL A 501 9.51 -10.53 -22.20
C VAL A 501 8.53 -10.70 -21.04
N GLY A 502 8.38 -11.92 -20.50
CA GLY A 502 7.52 -12.19 -19.35
C GLY A 502 7.97 -11.45 -18.08
N TYR A 503 9.28 -11.38 -17.83
CA TYR A 503 9.87 -10.60 -16.75
C TYR A 503 9.51 -9.11 -16.86
N GLN A 504 9.69 -8.52 -18.05
CA GLN A 504 9.38 -7.11 -18.30
C GLN A 504 7.90 -6.82 -18.07
N PHE A 505 7.02 -7.70 -18.56
CA PHE A 505 5.58 -7.56 -18.35
C PHE A 505 5.22 -7.47 -16.85
N TYR A 506 5.70 -8.40 -16.02
CA TYR A 506 5.43 -8.37 -14.59
C TYR A 506 6.14 -7.22 -13.85
N GLU A 507 7.27 -6.72 -14.39
CA GLU A 507 7.91 -5.50 -13.91
C GLU A 507 6.99 -4.29 -14.07
N ASP A 508 6.43 -4.12 -15.27
CA ASP A 508 5.54 -3.01 -15.59
C ASP A 508 4.25 -3.09 -14.76
N VAL A 509 3.66 -4.28 -14.63
CA VAL A 509 2.49 -4.54 -13.77
C VAL A 509 2.79 -4.14 -12.31
N THR A 510 3.94 -4.57 -11.78
CA THR A 510 4.33 -4.25 -10.40
C THR A 510 4.52 -2.75 -10.20
N ASN A 511 5.14 -2.06 -11.16
CA ASN A 511 5.38 -0.62 -11.09
C ASN A 511 4.07 0.17 -11.11
N ASN A 512 3.15 -0.17 -12.01
CA ASN A 512 1.84 0.46 -12.10
C ASN A 512 1.01 0.22 -10.83
N ALA A 513 0.98 -1.01 -10.33
CA ALA A 513 0.24 -1.34 -9.12
C ALA A 513 0.83 -0.63 -7.88
N ARG A 514 2.16 -0.49 -7.80
CA ARG A 514 2.82 0.26 -6.72
C ARG A 514 2.50 1.75 -6.75
N LEU A 515 2.37 2.35 -7.93
CA LEU A 515 2.01 3.76 -8.04
C LEU A 515 0.64 4.03 -7.41
N GLY A 516 -0.37 3.24 -7.78
CA GLY A 516 -1.71 3.31 -7.19
C GLY A 516 -1.70 3.02 -5.68
N TYR A 517 -0.99 1.98 -5.26
CA TYR A 517 -0.80 1.65 -3.85
C TYR A 517 -0.22 2.80 -3.04
N HIS A 518 0.85 3.46 -3.52
CA HIS A 518 1.48 4.56 -2.79
C HIS A 518 0.56 5.79 -2.68
N GLN A 519 -0.24 6.06 -3.71
CA GLN A 519 -1.24 7.11 -3.67
C GLN A 519 -2.31 6.82 -2.63
N ASP A 520 -2.92 5.63 -2.70
CA ASP A 520 -3.99 5.22 -1.78
C ASP A 520 -3.49 5.11 -0.33
N SER A 521 -2.27 4.61 -0.13
CA SER A 521 -1.62 4.54 1.19
C SER A 521 -1.47 5.91 1.85
N ARG A 522 -1.12 6.95 1.07
CA ARG A 522 -0.99 8.32 1.58
C ARG A 522 -2.34 8.91 1.93
N VAL A 523 -3.35 8.67 1.09
CA VAL A 523 -4.73 9.10 1.36
C VAL A 523 -5.25 8.43 2.64
N LEU A 524 -5.05 7.12 2.78
CA LEU A 524 -5.46 6.39 3.97
C LEU A 524 -4.75 6.91 5.23
N GLN A 525 -3.44 7.16 5.17
CA GLN A 525 -2.72 7.78 6.28
C GLN A 525 -3.31 9.16 6.67
N GLY A 526 -3.70 9.97 5.69
CA GLY A 526 -4.40 11.23 5.91
C GLY A 526 -5.74 11.06 6.62
N ILE A 527 -6.56 10.13 6.15
CA ILE A 527 -7.85 9.80 6.77
C ILE A 527 -7.65 9.42 8.24
N GLY A 528 -6.62 8.63 8.55
CA GLY A 528 -6.30 8.26 9.94
C GLY A 528 -5.98 9.48 10.82
N GLN A 529 -5.26 10.47 10.30
CA GLN A 529 -4.95 11.71 11.03
C GLN A 529 -6.21 12.55 11.25
N ASP A 530 -7.00 12.77 10.19
CA ASP A 530 -8.24 13.55 10.24
C ASP A 530 -9.28 12.90 11.18
N LEU A 531 -9.38 11.56 11.21
CA LEU A 531 -10.23 10.84 12.15
C LEU A 531 -9.86 11.15 13.60
N VAL A 532 -8.57 11.16 13.94
CA VAL A 532 -8.11 11.48 15.29
C VAL A 532 -8.43 12.94 15.64
N GLU A 533 -8.25 13.87 14.71
CA GLU A 533 -8.57 15.29 14.91
C GLU A 533 -10.07 15.52 15.15
N ILE A 534 -10.92 14.88 14.35
CA ILE A 534 -12.38 14.93 14.52
C ILE A 534 -12.79 14.34 15.87
N TYR A 535 -12.23 13.20 16.26
CA TYR A 535 -12.51 12.58 17.56
C TYR A 535 -12.16 13.52 18.72
N MET A 536 -10.97 14.14 18.69
CA MET A 536 -10.58 15.12 19.71
C MET A 536 -11.53 16.31 19.76
N SER A 537 -12.05 16.75 18.62
CA SER A 537 -13.02 17.85 18.52
C SER A 537 -14.39 17.46 19.08
N LEU A 538 -14.87 16.26 18.77
CA LEU A 538 -16.12 15.73 19.33
C LEU A 538 -16.03 15.49 20.83
N GLN A 539 -14.89 15.02 21.34
CA GLN A 539 -14.64 14.87 22.77
C GLN A 539 -14.65 16.22 23.50
N LEU A 540 -14.08 17.25 22.89
CA LEU A 540 -14.11 18.60 23.46
C LEU A 540 -15.54 19.14 23.54
N GLU A 541 -16.33 18.92 22.50
CA GLU A 541 -17.72 19.35 22.44
C GLU A 541 -18.64 18.55 23.37
N SER A 542 -18.41 17.25 23.50
CA SER A 542 -19.08 16.40 24.51
C SER A 542 -18.78 16.88 25.93
N ALA A 543 -17.52 17.19 26.23
CA ALA A 543 -17.13 17.73 27.53
C ALA A 543 -17.77 19.11 27.81
N ARG A 544 -17.91 19.95 26.78
CA ARG A 544 -18.65 21.22 26.85
C ARG A 544 -20.13 20.98 27.15
N SER A 545 -20.77 20.06 26.44
CA SER A 545 -22.18 19.67 26.65
C SER A 545 -22.41 19.18 28.08
N ASN A 546 -21.54 18.32 28.59
CA ASN A 546 -21.60 17.83 29.98
C ASN A 546 -21.57 18.98 31.01
N MET A 547 -20.76 20.01 30.78
CA MET A 547 -20.74 21.19 31.67
C MET A 547 -22.06 21.99 31.59
N GLN A 548 -22.64 22.13 30.40
CA GLN A 548 -23.95 22.77 30.24
C GLN A 548 -25.06 21.96 30.90
N ARG A 549 -24.97 20.63 30.85
CA ARG A 549 -25.90 19.73 31.52
C ARG A 549 -25.81 19.85 33.03
N ILE A 550 -24.60 19.94 33.61
CA ILE A 550 -24.40 20.23 35.05
C ILE A 550 -25.14 21.52 35.44
N LEU A 551 -24.98 22.61 34.67
CA LEU A 551 -25.66 23.88 34.94
C LEU A 551 -27.18 23.75 34.87
N THR A 552 -27.69 23.01 33.89
CA THR A 552 -29.13 22.75 33.72
C THR A 552 -29.69 21.96 34.91
N VAL A 553 -29.01 20.90 35.34
CA VAL A 553 -29.42 20.10 36.50
C VAL A 553 -29.42 20.93 37.78
N VAL A 554 -28.40 21.78 38.00
CA VAL A 554 -28.35 22.69 39.16
C VAL A 554 -29.50 23.71 39.12
N GLN A 555 -29.83 24.23 37.94
CA GLN A 555 -30.96 25.15 37.77
C GLN A 555 -32.30 24.46 38.04
N GLN A 556 -32.49 23.23 37.54
CA GLN A 556 -33.69 22.42 37.81
C GLN A 556 -33.85 22.14 39.31
N LEU A 557 -32.77 21.75 40.00
CA LEU A 557 -32.78 21.57 41.45
C LEU A 557 -33.11 22.87 42.20
N THR A 558 -32.68 24.04 41.68
CA THR A 558 -33.03 25.34 42.27
C THR A 558 -34.52 25.66 42.11
N LEU A 559 -35.10 25.39 40.93
CA LEU A 559 -36.54 25.59 40.69
C LEU A 559 -37.42 24.69 41.55
N LEU A 560 -36.94 23.49 41.88
CA LEU A 560 -37.63 22.58 42.80
C LEU A 560 -37.59 23.07 44.25
N ASP A 561 -36.53 23.79 44.65
CA ASP A 561 -36.38 24.43 45.97
C ASP A 561 -37.38 25.59 46.16
N ASP A 562 -37.62 26.35 45.08
CA ASP A 562 -38.50 27.52 45.08
C ASP A 562 -39.99 27.17 44.94
N ARG A 563 -40.34 25.90 44.67
CA ARG A 563 -41.74 25.48 44.52
C ARG A 563 -42.43 25.63 45.88
N PRO A 564 -43.36 26.60 46.04
CA PRO A 564 -44.00 26.83 47.32
C PRO A 564 -44.68 25.53 47.70
N LEU A 565 -44.38 25.01 48.90
CA LEU A 565 -45.13 23.91 49.50
C LEU A 565 -46.59 24.33 49.47
N THR A 566 -47.33 23.89 48.45
CA THR A 566 -48.75 24.18 48.33
C THR A 566 -49.31 23.74 49.66
N PRO A 567 -49.85 24.67 50.49
CA PRO A 567 -50.30 24.32 51.81
C PRO A 567 -51.30 23.20 51.56
N THR A 568 -50.94 21.98 51.97
CA THR A 568 -51.84 20.85 51.96
C THR A 568 -53.00 21.35 52.78
N THR A 569 -54.03 21.78 52.07
CA THR A 569 -55.19 22.38 52.68
C THR A 569 -55.80 21.20 53.37
N ASN A 570 -55.49 21.06 54.65
CA ASN A 570 -56.06 20.08 55.55
C ASN A 570 -57.55 20.42 55.65
N ASN A 571 -58.30 20.19 54.58
CA ASN A 571 -59.74 20.08 54.59
C ASN A 571 -60.11 18.73 55.23
N SER A 572 -59.56 18.48 56.42
CA SER A 572 -60.19 17.68 57.46
C SER A 572 -60.95 18.64 58.36
N THR A 573 -61.82 19.47 57.77
CA THR A 573 -62.98 19.98 58.52
C THR A 573 -63.95 18.80 58.58
N ALA A 574 -63.67 17.89 59.51
CA ALA A 574 -64.64 16.90 59.95
C ALA A 574 -65.88 17.68 60.42
N LEU A 575 -66.93 17.66 59.60
CA LEU A 575 -68.30 17.97 60.02
C LEU A 575 -68.61 17.11 61.25
N ARG A 576 -68.52 17.72 62.43
CA ARG A 576 -68.93 17.17 63.71
C ARG A 576 -70.46 17.06 63.66
N PRO A 577 -71.08 15.87 63.74
CA PRO A 577 -72.52 15.78 63.86
C PRO A 577 -72.94 16.20 65.27
N SER A 578 -73.75 17.25 65.35
CA SER A 578 -74.41 17.72 66.55
C SER A 578 -75.40 16.65 67.06
N ILE A 579 -75.09 16.00 68.18
CA ILE A 579 -76.04 15.16 68.90
C ILE A 579 -76.79 16.07 69.88
N SER A 580 -78.07 16.33 69.62
CA SER A 580 -79.02 16.87 70.61
C SER A 580 -79.69 15.71 71.34
N SER A 581 -79.69 15.70 72.66
CA SER A 581 -80.60 14.88 73.47
C SER A 581 -81.25 15.71 74.56
N VAL A 582 -82.54 15.42 74.73
CA VAL A 582 -83.53 15.85 75.72
C VAL A 582 -83.05 15.70 77.15
#